data_AF-A0A9N9ZY18-F1
#
_entry.id   AF-A0A9N9ZY18-F1
#
_cell.length_a   1.000
_cell.length_b   1.000
_cell.length_c   1.000
_cell.angle_alpha   90.00
_cell.angle_beta   90.00
_cell.angle_gamma   90.00
#
_symmetry.space_group_name_H-M   'P 1'
#
loop_
_entity.id
_entity.type
_entity.pdbx_description
1 polymer ?
#
loop_
_entity_poly.entity_id
_entity_poly.type
_entity_poly.pdbx_seq_one_letter_code
_entity_poly.pdbx_strand_id
1 'polypeptide(L)'
;MNTLNVEAENKVILNVGGIRHETYKATLKKIPATRLSRLTEALGNYDPMLNEYFFDRHPGVFAQVLNYYSLKFWLNRGFDPERMQHPSRRTRSLPEIG
;
A
#
# COMPACT_ATOMS: atom_id res chain seq x y z
N MET A 1 -4.23 22.24 -11.45
CA MET A 1 -4.39 21.30 -10.32
C MET A 1 -3.02 21.08 -9.69
N ASN A 2 -2.85 21.37 -8.40
CA ASN A 2 -1.56 21.28 -7.72
C ASN A 2 -1.17 19.82 -7.49
N THR A 3 0.04 19.44 -7.90
CA THR A 3 0.59 18.08 -7.79
C THR A 3 0.61 17.54 -6.35
N LEU A 4 0.74 18.43 -5.36
CA LEU A 4 0.70 18.10 -3.93
C LEU A 4 -0.67 17.58 -3.46
N ASN A 5 -1.76 18.03 -4.08
CA ASN A 5 -3.12 17.60 -3.68
C ASN A 5 -3.40 16.16 -4.12
N VAL A 6 -2.83 15.75 -5.27
CA VAL A 6 -3.00 14.42 -5.85
C VAL A 6 -2.31 13.35 -4.99
N GLU A 7 -1.17 13.67 -4.37
CA GLU A 7 -0.48 12.73 -3.47
C GLU A 7 -1.25 12.49 -2.17
N ALA A 8 -1.87 13.54 -1.61
CA ALA A 8 -2.73 13.43 -0.43
C ALA A 8 -4.02 12.64 -0.73
N GLU A 9 -4.66 12.90 -1.88
CA GLU A 9 -5.85 12.15 -2.33
C GLU A 9 -5.57 10.65 -2.58
N ASN A 10 -4.31 10.29 -2.84
CA ASN A 10 -3.88 8.91 -3.05
C ASN A 10 -3.57 8.13 -1.77
N LYS A 11 -3.46 8.81 -0.63
CA LYS A 11 -3.27 8.17 0.68
C LYS A 11 -4.62 7.76 1.27
N VAL A 12 -4.58 6.78 2.15
CA VAL A 12 -5.74 6.29 2.91
C VAL A 12 -5.31 5.97 4.33
N ILE A 13 -6.14 6.35 5.30
CA ILE A 13 -5.95 6.05 6.71
C ILE A 13 -6.83 4.86 7.10
N LEU A 14 -6.21 3.83 7.68
CA LEU A 14 -6.86 2.64 8.19
C LEU A 14 -6.66 2.63 9.71
N ASN A 15 -7.71 2.95 10.46
CA ASN A 15 -7.74 2.89 11.91
C ASN A 15 -8.14 1.48 12.35
N VAL A 16 -7.22 0.72 12.94
CA VAL A 16 -7.43 -0.66 13.34
C VAL A 16 -7.27 -0.79 14.84
N GLY A 17 -8.37 -1.06 15.56
CA GLY A 17 -8.37 -1.15 17.02
C GLY A 17 -7.82 0.10 17.71
N GLY A 18 -7.98 1.28 17.09
CA GLY A 18 -7.47 2.56 17.58
C GLY A 18 -6.10 2.98 17.02
N ILE A 19 -5.39 2.10 16.30
CA ILE A 19 -4.08 2.41 15.69
C ILE A 19 -4.26 2.83 14.23
N ARG A 20 -3.76 4.02 13.89
CA ARG A 20 -3.82 4.54 12.52
C ARG A 20 -2.65 4.04 11.69
N HIS A 21 -2.97 3.45 10.54
CA HIS A 21 -2.03 3.06 9.51
C HIS A 21 -2.27 3.89 8.24
N GLU A 22 -1.24 4.58 7.78
CA GLU A 22 -1.27 5.30 6.50
C GLU A 22 -0.69 4.42 5.39
N THR A 23 -1.39 4.35 4.25
CA THR A 23 -0.88 3.69 3.04
C THR A 23 -1.44 4.32 1.78
N TYR A 24 -1.03 3.83 0.61
CA TYR A 24 -1.55 4.30 -0.68
C TYR A 24 -2.70 3.43 -1.17
N LYS A 25 -3.75 4.07 -1.72
CA LYS A 25 -4.87 3.38 -2.39
C LYS A 25 -4.36 2.40 -3.46
N ALA A 26 -3.34 2.80 -4.22
CA ALA A 26 -2.69 1.96 -5.23
C ALA A 26 -2.08 0.68 -4.63
N THR A 27 -1.58 0.70 -3.40
CA THR A 27 -1.04 -0.50 -2.74
C THR A 27 -2.14 -1.52 -2.46
N LEU A 28 -3.31 -1.06 -2.00
CA LEU A 28 -4.45 -1.93 -1.70
C LEU A 28 -5.06 -2.55 -2.96
N LYS A 29 -4.98 -1.87 -4.11
CA LYS A 29 -5.50 -2.36 -5.40
C LYS A 29 -4.66 -3.48 -6.04
N LYS A 30 -3.42 -3.70 -5.57
CA LYS A 30 -2.50 -4.71 -6.16
C LYS A 30 -2.96 -6.15 -5.97
N ILE A 31 -3.75 -6.40 -4.93
CA ILE A 31 -4.36 -7.70 -4.68
C ILE A 31 -5.87 -7.49 -4.85
N PRO A 32 -6.42 -7.76 -6.04
CA PRO A 32 -7.84 -7.56 -6.29
C PRO A 32 -8.68 -8.52 -5.44
N ALA A 33 -9.98 -8.24 -5.37
CA ALA A 33 -10.98 -9.05 -4.66
C ALA A 33 -10.79 -9.16 -3.13
N THR A 34 -9.90 -8.38 -2.53
CA THR A 34 -9.80 -8.26 -1.07
C THR A 34 -10.71 -7.15 -0.54
N ARG A 35 -11.06 -7.19 0.75
CA ARG A 35 -11.82 -6.11 1.40
C ARG A 35 -11.12 -4.75 1.29
N LEU A 36 -9.79 -4.71 1.44
CA LEU A 36 -9.01 -3.48 1.35
C LEU A 36 -8.92 -2.94 -0.10
N SER A 37 -8.95 -3.82 -1.11
CA SER A 37 -8.99 -3.38 -2.51
C SER A 37 -10.31 -2.71 -2.90
N ARG A 38 -11.37 -2.88 -2.09
CA ARG A 38 -12.74 -2.43 -2.36
C ARG A 38 -13.20 -1.31 -1.42
N LEU A 39 -12.26 -0.61 -0.77
CA LEU A 39 -12.60 0.54 0.05
C LEU A 39 -13.28 1.63 -0.80
N THR A 40 -14.39 2.13 -0.28
CA THR A 40 -15.17 3.23 -0.85
C THR A 40 -15.77 4.04 0.30
N GLU A 41 -15.98 5.34 0.10
CA GLU A 41 -16.57 6.24 1.11
C GLU A 41 -18.02 5.88 1.46
N ALA A 42 -18.70 5.08 0.62
CA ALA A 42 -20.03 4.54 0.90
C ALA A 42 -20.04 3.39 1.95
N LEU A 43 -18.88 2.91 2.39
CA LEU A 43 -18.83 1.87 3.41
C LEU A 43 -19.18 2.45 4.79
N GLY A 44 -20.02 1.75 5.54
CA GLY A 44 -20.44 2.19 6.88
C GLY A 44 -19.32 2.25 7.93
N ASN A 45 -18.10 1.84 7.59
CA ASN A 45 -16.93 1.98 8.45
C ASN A 45 -15.99 3.12 8.02
N TYR A 46 -16.41 3.97 7.10
CA TYR A 46 -15.70 5.19 6.72
C TYR A 46 -16.19 6.38 7.56
N ASP A 47 -15.24 7.13 8.12
CA ASP A 47 -15.49 8.38 8.83
C ASP A 47 -15.09 9.56 7.92
N PRO A 48 -16.04 10.37 7.43
CA PRO A 48 -15.76 11.49 6.53
C PRO A 48 -15.14 12.70 7.25
N MET A 49 -15.30 12.83 8.57
CA MET A 49 -14.69 13.92 9.33
C MET A 49 -13.20 13.70 9.53
N LEU A 50 -12.81 12.44 9.79
CA LEU A 50 -11.42 12.04 9.98
C LEU A 50 -10.75 11.54 8.69
N ASN A 51 -11.52 11.35 7.61
CA ASN A 51 -11.09 10.75 6.36
C ASN A 51 -10.37 9.40 6.56
N GLU A 52 -10.95 8.53 7.41
CA GLU A 52 -10.36 7.24 7.78
C GLU A 52 -11.37 6.08 7.74
N TYR A 53 -10.86 4.87 7.61
CA TYR A 53 -11.67 3.65 7.74
C TYR A 53 -11.39 2.97 9.07
N PHE A 54 -12.43 2.72 9.87
CA PHE A 54 -12.32 2.00 11.13
C PHE A 54 -12.48 0.48 10.95
N PHE A 55 -11.64 -0.28 11.64
CA PHE A 55 -11.74 -1.73 11.76
C PHE A 55 -11.63 -2.12 13.23
N ASP A 56 -12.71 -2.71 13.75
CA ASP A 56 -12.75 -3.28 15.10
C ASP A 56 -11.97 -4.60 15.16
N ARG A 57 -10.64 -4.53 15.04
CA ARG A 57 -9.72 -5.67 14.95
C ARG A 57 -8.43 -5.40 15.72
N HIS A 58 -7.70 -6.46 16.07
CA HIS A 58 -6.45 -6.35 16.81
C HIS A 58 -5.32 -5.73 15.95
N PRO A 59 -4.72 -4.60 16.38
CA PRO A 59 -3.76 -3.86 15.56
C PRO A 59 -2.47 -4.65 15.28
N GLY A 60 -2.02 -5.48 16.21
CA GLY A 60 -0.78 -6.27 16.06
C GLY A 60 -0.78 -7.24 14.86
N VAL A 61 -1.97 -7.68 14.42
CA VAL A 61 -2.10 -8.56 13.24
C VAL A 61 -2.11 -7.76 11.95
N PHE A 62 -2.58 -6.52 11.99
CA PHE A 62 -2.82 -5.71 10.79
C PHE A 62 -1.53 -5.23 10.12
N ALA A 63 -0.47 -5.00 10.89
CA ALA A 63 0.85 -4.68 10.34
C ALA A 63 1.33 -5.76 9.35
N GLN A 64 1.08 -7.05 9.65
CA GLN A 64 1.42 -8.16 8.75
C GLN A 64 0.57 -8.16 7.48
N VAL A 65 -0.71 -7.78 7.59
CA VAL A 65 -1.60 -7.64 6.43
C VAL A 65 -1.05 -6.58 5.48
N LEU A 66 -0.69 -5.39 5.97
CA LEU A 66 -0.11 -4.35 5.12
C LEU A 66 1.24 -4.78 4.51
N ASN A 67 2.07 -5.49 5.29
CA ASN A 67 3.33 -6.03 4.78
C ASN A 67 3.10 -6.99 3.60
N TYR A 68 2.05 -7.80 3.62
CA TYR A 68 1.71 -8.70 2.51
C TYR A 68 1.41 -7.94 1.19
N TYR A 69 0.68 -6.82 1.24
CA TYR A 69 0.45 -5.97 0.06
C TYR A 69 1.74 -5.34 -0.46
N SER A 70 2.62 -4.87 0.44
CA SER A 70 3.91 -4.31 0.09
C SER A 70 4.83 -5.36 -0.53
N LEU A 71 4.88 -6.58 0.02
CA LEU A 71 5.71 -7.65 -0.53
C LEU A 71 5.23 -8.09 -1.92
N LYS A 72 3.91 -8.25 -2.11
CA LYS A 72 3.36 -8.55 -3.43
C LYS A 72 3.69 -7.47 -4.46
N PHE A 73 3.73 -6.21 -4.07
CA PHE A 73 4.21 -5.14 -4.95
C PHE A 73 5.65 -5.38 -5.41
N TRP A 74 6.55 -5.67 -4.47
CA TRP A 74 7.95 -5.90 -4.76
C TRP A 74 8.13 -7.13 -5.64
N LEU A 75 7.50 -8.25 -5.32
CA LEU A 75 7.57 -9.48 -6.12
C LEU A 75 7.10 -9.25 -7.57
N ASN A 76 6.01 -8.51 -7.78
CA ASN A 76 5.50 -8.21 -9.12
C ASN A 76 6.42 -7.26 -9.92
N ARG A 77 7.41 -6.63 -9.28
CA ARG A 77 8.40 -5.74 -9.92
C ARG A 77 9.77 -6.40 -10.07
N GLY A 78 9.83 -7.73 -9.97
CA GLY A 78 11.08 -8.48 -10.07
C GLY A 78 12.03 -8.19 -8.91
N PHE A 79 11.49 -8.03 -7.70
CA PHE A 79 12.28 -7.75 -6.52
C PHE A 79 13.37 -8.81 -6.32
N ASP A 80 14.59 -8.29 -6.30
CA ASP A 80 15.82 -9.00 -6.01
C ASP A 80 16.31 -8.49 -4.64
N PRO A 81 16.22 -9.29 -3.57
CA PRO A 81 16.60 -8.87 -2.22
C PRO A 81 18.08 -8.49 -2.09
N GLU A 82 18.96 -8.94 -2.99
CA GLU A 82 20.38 -8.54 -2.98
C GLU A 82 20.58 -7.07 -3.37
N ARG A 83 19.69 -6.50 -4.19
CA ARG A 83 19.77 -5.09 -4.63
C ARG A 83 19.54 -4.08 -3.52
N MET A 84 18.86 -4.48 -2.44
CA MET A 84 18.56 -3.61 -1.31
C MET A 84 19.74 -3.51 -0.32
N GLN A 85 20.63 -4.50 -0.31
CA GLN A 85 21.85 -4.49 0.50
C GLN A 85 23.00 -3.71 -0.15
N HIS A 86 22.95 -3.50 -1.48
CA HIS A 86 24.00 -2.79 -2.23
C HIS A 86 23.42 -1.74 -3.20
N PRO A 87 23.11 -0.52 -2.73
CA PRO A 87 22.49 0.53 -3.55
C PRO A 87 23.35 1.03 -4.73
N SER A 88 24.63 0.69 -4.78
CA SER A 88 25.60 1.13 -5.79
C SER A 88 25.67 0.26 -7.06
N ARG A 89 24.93 -0.85 -7.17
CA ARG A 89 24.87 -1.67 -8.39
C ARG A 89 23.66 -1.29 -9.26
N ARG A 90 23.66 -0.08 -9.82
CA ARG A 90 22.90 0.22 -11.04
C ARG A 90 23.83 0.10 -12.23
N THR A 91 23.27 -0.39 -13.34
CA THR A 91 23.88 -0.60 -14.67
C THR A 91 24.81 -1.81 -14.80
N ARG A 92 24.21 -2.98 -15.00
CA ARG A 92 24.66 -3.82 -16.11
C ARG A 92 23.44 -3.97 -17.02
N SER A 93 23.53 -3.39 -18.22
CA SER A 93 22.54 -3.53 -19.28
C SER A 93 22.19 -5.01 -19.46
N LEU A 94 20.90 -5.32 -19.49
CA LEU A 94 20.42 -6.63 -19.94
C LEU A 94 20.82 -6.78 -21.41
N PRO A 95 21.30 -7.96 -21.86
CA PRO A 95 21.53 -8.17 -23.28
C PRO A 95 20.20 -8.08 -24.03
N GLU A 96 20.15 -7.29 -25.10
CA GLU A 96 19.03 -7.31 -26.04
C GLU A 96 19.01 -8.70 -26.69
N ILE A 97 17.91 -9.40 -26.48
CA ILE A 97 17.58 -10.62 -27.23
C ILE A 97 17.04 -10.15 -28.57
N GLY A 98 17.78 -10.47 -29.64
CA GLY A 98 17.41 -10.17 -31.03
C GLY A 98 16.21 -10.95 -31.53
#